data_AF-A0A5N6URH1-F1
#
_entry.id   AF-A0A5N6URH1-F1
#
_cell.length_a   1.000
_cell.length_b   1.000
_cell.length_c   1.000
_cell.angle_alpha   90.00
_cell.angle_beta   90.00
_cell.angle_gamma   90.00
#
_symmetry.space_group_name_H-M   'P 1'
#
loop_
_entity.id
_entity.type
_entity.pdbx_description
1 polymer ?
#
loop_
_entity_poly.entity_id
_entity_poly.type
_entity_poly.pdbx_seq_one_letter_code
_entity_poly.pdbx_strand_id
1 'polypeptide(L)'
;MATASSNSETKAETILELAKELLRNLQSNTHEGMISMSDAFHALDEHLGHLPLLTAPPITIRRQLAVHGARLWNVSAHMISIVGNITRCKVSAIALFMLDCAAPSHGLGSQRVLEAAMKTVQSCTEHGLIELSQKIIEIVAVRLDRLDRSTDSSDKAQITSATVGYYMVRVHLGGPI
;
A
#
# COMPACT_ATOMS: atom_id res chain seq x y z
N MET A 1 -1.49 -1.30 29.50
CA MET A 1 -0.61 -1.25 28.31
C MET A 1 -0.91 -2.37 27.29
N ALA A 2 -2.10 -3.00 27.30
CA ALA A 2 -2.45 -4.15 26.45
C ALA A 2 -3.43 -3.83 25.29
N THR A 3 -3.94 -2.61 25.20
CA THR A 3 -5.05 -2.25 24.28
C THR A 3 -4.62 -1.86 22.86
N ALA A 4 -3.36 -1.42 22.67
CA ALA A 4 -2.87 -1.00 21.36
C ALA A 4 -2.50 -2.20 20.47
N SER A 5 -1.92 -3.25 21.05
CA SER A 5 -1.50 -4.46 20.32
C SER A 5 -2.70 -5.22 19.76
N SER A 6 -3.76 -5.41 20.55
CA SER A 6 -4.96 -6.14 20.11
C SER A 6 -5.69 -5.44 18.97
N ASN A 7 -5.68 -4.10 18.95
CA ASN A 7 -6.33 -3.32 17.90
C ASN A 7 -5.54 -3.32 16.58
N SER A 8 -4.20 -3.37 16.63
CA SER A 8 -3.39 -3.51 15.41
C SER A 8 -3.51 -4.91 14.79
N GLU A 9 -3.67 -5.93 15.63
CA GLU A 9 -3.83 -7.31 15.22
C GLU A 9 -5.18 -7.51 14.51
N THR A 10 -6.27 -7.08 15.13
CA THR A 10 -7.62 -7.18 14.54
C THR A 10 -7.70 -6.45 13.20
N LYS A 11 -7.16 -5.22 13.11
CA LYS A 11 -7.14 -4.47 11.84
C LYS A 11 -6.35 -5.18 10.75
N ALA A 12 -5.19 -5.75 11.09
CA ALA A 12 -4.37 -6.49 10.13
C ALA A 12 -5.08 -7.77 9.64
N GLU A 13 -5.83 -8.44 10.52
CA GLU A 13 -6.69 -9.57 10.14
C GLU A 13 -7.84 -9.15 9.23
N THR A 14 -8.52 -8.03 9.51
CA THR A 14 -9.60 -7.53 8.65
C THR A 14 -9.09 -7.19 7.24
N ILE A 15 -7.93 -6.52 7.14
CA ILE A 15 -7.28 -6.23 5.86
C ILE A 15 -6.92 -7.53 5.11
N LEU A 16 -6.47 -8.55 5.84
CA LEU A 16 -6.13 -9.83 5.26
C LEU A 16 -7.36 -10.57 4.72
N GLU A 17 -8.49 -10.57 5.44
CA GLU A 17 -9.72 -11.19 4.96
C GLU A 17 -10.27 -10.45 3.74
N LEU A 18 -10.28 -9.12 3.75
CA LEU A 18 -10.63 -8.31 2.59
C LEU A 18 -9.73 -8.64 1.38
N ALA A 19 -8.42 -8.79 1.59
CA ALA A 19 -7.49 -9.16 0.54
C ALA A 19 -7.77 -10.53 -0.06
N LYS A 20 -8.18 -11.51 0.77
CA LYS A 20 -8.58 -12.84 0.30
C LYS A 20 -9.87 -12.78 -0.51
N GLU A 21 -10.84 -11.99 -0.08
CA GLU A 21 -12.11 -11.79 -0.79
C GLU A 21 -11.87 -11.13 -2.15
N LEU A 22 -11.10 -10.03 -2.20
CA LEU A 22 -10.73 -9.37 -3.45
C LEU A 22 -10.04 -10.31 -4.42
N LEU A 23 -9.08 -11.12 -3.94
CA LEU A 23 -8.41 -12.11 -4.79
C LEU A 23 -9.38 -13.15 -5.36
N ARG A 24 -10.34 -13.64 -4.57
CA ARG A 24 -11.37 -14.58 -5.05
C ARG A 24 -12.26 -13.93 -6.10
N ASN A 25 -12.72 -12.71 -5.84
CA ASN A 25 -13.63 -11.99 -6.74
C ASN A 25 -12.95 -11.61 -8.06
N LEU A 26 -11.67 -11.19 -8.01
CA LEU A 26 -10.87 -10.90 -9.21
C LEU A 26 -10.56 -12.15 -10.05
N GLN A 27 -10.65 -13.35 -9.46
CA GLN A 27 -10.48 -14.63 -10.15
C GLN A 27 -11.82 -15.21 -10.66
N SER A 28 -12.95 -14.72 -10.14
CA SER A 28 -14.28 -15.19 -10.50
C SER A 28 -14.85 -14.37 -11.66
N ASN A 29 -15.11 -15.01 -12.79
CA ASN A 29 -15.74 -14.37 -13.96
C ASN A 29 -17.29 -14.47 -13.94
N THR A 30 -17.92 -14.71 -12.78
CA THR A 30 -19.38 -14.84 -12.67
C THR A 30 -20.07 -13.51 -12.36
N HIS A 31 -21.36 -13.39 -12.73
CA HIS A 31 -22.18 -12.20 -12.45
C HIS A 31 -22.29 -11.90 -10.94
N GLU A 32 -22.38 -12.93 -10.10
CA GLU A 32 -22.30 -12.82 -8.64
C GLU A 32 -20.93 -12.29 -8.16
N GLY A 33 -19.84 -12.68 -8.84
CA GLY A 33 -18.50 -12.14 -8.60
C GLY A 33 -18.39 -10.65 -8.88
N MET A 34 -19.17 -10.13 -9.83
CA MET A 34 -19.20 -8.69 -10.17
C MET A 34 -19.89 -7.84 -9.10
N ILE A 35 -20.97 -8.36 -8.49
CA ILE A 35 -21.67 -7.71 -7.37
C ILE A 35 -20.81 -7.73 -6.11
N SER A 36 -20.25 -8.89 -5.76
CA SER A 36 -19.33 -9.03 -4.62
C SER A 36 -18.04 -8.21 -4.79
N MET A 37 -17.60 -8.00 -6.04
CA MET A 37 -16.47 -7.10 -6.33
C MET A 37 -16.79 -5.63 -6.01
N SER A 38 -18.01 -5.17 -6.27
CA SER A 38 -18.45 -3.81 -5.89
C SER A 38 -18.49 -3.64 -4.37
N ASP A 39 -19.03 -4.61 -3.64
CA ASP A 39 -19.08 -4.58 -2.17
C ASP A 39 -17.67 -4.63 -1.56
N ALA A 40 -16.79 -5.47 -2.10
CA ALA A 40 -15.40 -5.53 -1.69
C ALA A 40 -14.66 -4.21 -1.97
N PHE A 41 -14.99 -3.48 -3.05
CA PHE A 41 -14.44 -2.14 -3.30
C PHE A 41 -15.01 -1.06 -2.37
N HIS A 42 -16.26 -1.19 -1.93
CA HIS A 42 -16.79 -0.30 -0.91
C HIS A 42 -16.09 -0.53 0.44
N ALA A 43 -15.91 -1.80 0.84
CA ALA A 43 -15.12 -2.16 2.01
C ALA A 43 -13.66 -1.70 1.90
N LEU A 44 -13.10 -1.73 0.68
CA LEU A 44 -11.77 -1.19 0.38
C LEU A 44 -11.66 0.30 0.76
N ASP A 45 -12.63 1.12 0.36
CA ASP A 45 -12.61 2.56 0.65
C ASP A 45 -12.66 2.83 2.15
N GLU A 46 -13.48 2.08 2.89
CA GLU A 46 -13.54 2.17 4.36
C GLU A 46 -12.19 1.83 5.01
N HIS A 47 -11.54 0.75 4.55
CA HIS A 47 -10.25 0.29 5.12
C HIS A 47 -9.08 1.21 4.74
N LEU A 48 -9.09 1.77 3.52
CA LEU A 48 -8.15 2.80 3.11
C LEU A 48 -8.25 4.05 4.00
N GLY A 49 -9.43 4.30 4.59
CA GLY A 49 -9.67 5.27 5.66
C GLY A 49 -8.71 5.14 6.84
N HIS A 50 -8.40 3.90 7.24
CA HIS A 50 -7.77 3.57 8.52
C HIS A 50 -6.28 3.19 8.45
N LEU A 51 -5.67 3.35 7.28
CA LEU A 51 -4.26 3.06 7.01
C LEU A 51 -3.40 4.34 6.98
N PRO A 52 -2.08 4.26 7.25
CA PRO A 52 -1.29 3.06 7.58
C PRO A 52 -1.46 2.57 9.03
N LEU A 53 -1.09 1.30 9.29
CA LEU A 53 -1.10 0.74 10.66
C LEU A 53 0.01 1.37 11.50
N LEU A 54 -0.35 1.89 12.68
CA LEU A 54 0.57 2.55 13.62
C LEU A 54 1.57 1.60 14.30
N THR A 55 1.34 0.29 14.24
CA THR A 55 2.16 -0.71 14.94
C THR A 55 2.33 -1.95 14.07
N ALA A 56 3.54 -2.50 14.06
CA ALA A 56 3.85 -3.68 13.28
C ALA A 56 3.07 -4.91 13.82
N PRO A 57 2.29 -5.61 12.97
CA PRO A 57 1.53 -6.76 13.40
C PRO A 57 2.44 -7.95 13.77
N PRO A 58 1.93 -8.96 14.50
CA PRO A 58 2.64 -10.20 14.82
C PRO A 58 3.27 -10.87 13.59
N ILE A 59 4.37 -11.60 13.79
CA ILE A 59 5.16 -12.22 12.69
C ILE A 59 4.31 -13.14 11.79
N THR A 60 3.38 -13.89 12.38
CA THR A 60 2.49 -14.80 11.65
C THR A 60 1.60 -14.05 10.67
N ILE A 61 0.90 -13.03 11.15
CA ILE A 61 0.04 -12.15 10.34
C ILE A 61 0.89 -11.40 9.31
N ARG A 62 2.05 -10.90 9.71
CA ARG A 62 3.00 -10.20 8.84
C ARG A 62 3.42 -11.03 7.63
N ARG A 63 3.68 -12.32 7.81
CA ARG A 63 3.99 -13.25 6.70
C ARG A 63 2.79 -13.44 5.77
N GLN A 64 1.57 -13.54 6.31
CA GLN A 64 0.37 -13.63 5.50
C GLN A 64 0.12 -12.35 4.70
N LEU A 65 0.30 -11.18 5.32
CA LEU A 65 0.25 -9.89 4.63
C LEU A 65 1.26 -9.81 3.49
N ALA A 66 2.50 -10.30 3.69
CA ALA A 66 3.50 -10.35 2.63
C ALA A 66 3.04 -11.19 1.43
N VAL A 67 2.54 -12.41 1.70
CA VAL A 67 2.12 -13.35 0.66
C VAL A 67 0.90 -12.83 -0.10
N HIS A 68 -0.13 -12.38 0.61
CA HIS A 68 -1.37 -11.89 -0.01
C HIS A 68 -1.18 -10.51 -0.66
N GLY A 69 -0.41 -9.62 -0.04
CA GLY A 69 -0.07 -8.31 -0.60
C GLY A 69 0.71 -8.43 -1.90
N ALA A 70 1.70 -9.32 -1.98
CA ALA A 70 2.44 -9.58 -3.22
C ALA A 70 1.53 -10.14 -4.33
N ARG A 71 0.58 -11.02 -3.98
CA ARG A 71 -0.41 -11.54 -4.94
C ARG A 71 -1.32 -10.42 -5.46
N LEU A 72 -1.88 -9.60 -4.58
CA LEU A 72 -2.72 -8.47 -4.98
C LEU A 72 -1.94 -7.46 -5.83
N TRP A 73 -0.70 -7.16 -5.46
CA TRP A 73 0.17 -6.27 -6.24
C TRP A 73 0.31 -6.78 -7.68
N ASN A 74 0.65 -8.07 -7.83
CA ASN A 74 0.79 -8.70 -9.14
C ASN A 74 -0.53 -8.68 -9.92
N VAL A 75 -1.66 -9.02 -9.30
CA VAL A 75 -2.97 -8.96 -9.96
C VAL A 75 -3.28 -7.54 -10.42
N SER A 76 -3.07 -6.53 -9.56
CA SER A 76 -3.32 -5.12 -9.88
C SER A 76 -2.52 -4.63 -11.09
N ALA A 77 -1.27 -5.10 -11.25
CA ALA A 77 -0.45 -4.76 -12.41
C ALA A 77 -1.06 -5.26 -13.74
N HIS A 78 -1.86 -6.33 -13.70
CA HIS A 78 -2.53 -6.90 -14.88
C HIS A 78 -3.97 -6.39 -15.06
N MET A 79 -4.51 -5.57 -14.15
CA MET A 79 -5.90 -5.07 -14.19
C MET A 79 -6.16 -3.96 -15.23
N ILE A 80 -5.15 -3.58 -16.02
CA ILE A 80 -5.19 -2.44 -16.96
C ILE A 80 -6.32 -2.57 -18.01
N SER A 81 -6.81 -3.79 -18.27
CA SER A 81 -7.79 -4.08 -19.32
C SER A 81 -9.25 -4.25 -18.83
N ILE A 82 -9.49 -4.50 -17.53
CA ILE A 82 -10.76 -5.15 -17.10
C ILE A 82 -11.64 -4.28 -16.17
N VAL A 83 -11.08 -3.45 -15.27
CA VAL A 83 -11.86 -2.84 -14.16
C VAL A 83 -11.62 -1.32 -13.95
N GLY A 84 -10.92 -0.67 -14.89
CA GLY A 84 -10.65 0.77 -14.84
C GLY A 84 -9.49 1.19 -13.93
N ASN A 85 -8.85 2.32 -14.26
CA ASN A 85 -7.61 2.76 -13.62
C ASN A 85 -7.76 3.16 -12.15
N ILE A 86 -8.93 3.67 -11.75
CA ILE A 86 -9.22 4.03 -10.35
C ILE A 86 -9.20 2.78 -9.47
N THR A 87 -9.93 1.74 -9.87
CA THR A 87 -9.98 0.47 -9.17
C THR A 87 -8.60 -0.14 -9.02
N ARG A 88 -7.81 -0.13 -10.11
CA ARG A 88 -6.41 -0.56 -10.08
C ARG A 88 -5.62 0.18 -9.00
N CYS A 89 -5.71 1.50 -8.96
CA CYS A 89 -4.99 2.32 -7.98
C CYS A 89 -5.35 1.93 -6.54
N LYS A 90 -6.64 1.72 -6.25
CA LYS A 90 -7.08 1.34 -4.89
C LYS A 90 -6.58 -0.07 -4.51
N VAL A 91 -6.65 -1.04 -5.42
CA VAL A 91 -6.12 -2.40 -5.18
C VAL A 91 -4.60 -2.37 -4.98
N SER A 92 -3.87 -1.61 -5.81
CA SER A 92 -2.42 -1.42 -5.62
C SER A 92 -2.09 -0.74 -4.29
N ALA A 93 -2.92 0.19 -3.81
CA ALA A 93 -2.74 0.84 -2.52
C ALA A 93 -2.91 -0.14 -1.36
N ILE A 94 -3.96 -0.97 -1.34
CA ILE A 94 -4.10 -2.01 -0.30
C ILE A 94 -2.92 -2.99 -0.34
N ALA A 95 -2.53 -3.45 -1.53
CA ALA A 95 -1.37 -4.31 -1.68
C ALA A 95 -0.12 -3.66 -1.10
N LEU A 96 0.10 -2.37 -1.38
CA LEU A 96 1.20 -1.60 -0.82
C LEU A 96 1.13 -1.53 0.71
N PHE A 97 -0.02 -1.23 1.30
CA PHE A 97 -0.16 -1.15 2.76
C PHE A 97 0.16 -2.49 3.43
N MET A 98 -0.26 -3.61 2.83
CA MET A 98 0.08 -4.95 3.33
C MET A 98 1.59 -5.21 3.25
N LEU A 99 2.22 -4.82 2.15
CA LEU A 99 3.67 -4.96 1.94
C LEU A 99 4.47 -4.05 2.88
N ASP A 100 4.00 -2.84 3.15
CA ASP A 100 4.61 -1.92 4.11
C ASP A 100 4.57 -2.48 5.53
N CYS A 101 3.43 -3.04 5.95
CA CYS A 101 3.31 -3.74 7.22
C CYS A 101 4.23 -4.96 7.31
N ALA A 102 4.50 -5.60 6.16
CA ALA A 102 5.31 -6.80 6.08
C ALA A 102 6.82 -6.55 6.05
N ALA A 103 7.24 -5.44 5.45
CA ALA A 103 8.62 -5.21 5.10
C ALA A 103 9.49 -4.86 6.32
N PRO A 104 10.78 -5.29 6.32
CA PRO A 104 11.74 -4.83 7.29
C PRO A 104 11.94 -3.31 7.18
N SER A 105 12.41 -2.67 8.24
CA SER A 105 12.63 -1.20 8.25
C SER A 105 13.81 -0.76 7.38
N HIS A 106 14.76 -1.66 7.11
CA HIS A 106 16.00 -1.38 6.37
C HIS A 106 16.28 -2.43 5.29
N GLY A 107 17.26 -2.14 4.44
CA GLY A 107 17.72 -3.01 3.37
C GLY A 107 16.74 -3.11 2.19
N LEU A 108 16.99 -4.10 1.32
CA LEU A 108 16.28 -4.27 0.04
C LEU A 108 14.76 -4.37 0.17
N GLY A 109 14.26 -4.94 1.27
CA GLY A 109 12.82 -5.03 1.52
C GLY A 109 12.16 -3.65 1.71
N SER A 110 12.82 -2.76 2.46
CA SER A 110 12.36 -1.39 2.70
C SER A 110 12.42 -0.56 1.41
N GLN A 111 13.49 -0.73 0.62
CA GLN A 111 13.63 -0.07 -0.68
C GLN A 111 12.54 -0.48 -1.67
N ARG A 112 12.22 -1.79 -1.78
CA ARG A 112 11.17 -2.26 -2.68
C ARG A 112 9.80 -1.66 -2.34
N VAL A 113 9.50 -1.51 -1.04
CA VAL A 113 8.27 -0.83 -0.59
C VAL A 113 8.30 0.65 -0.94
N LEU A 114 9.43 1.33 -0.77
CA LEU A 114 9.58 2.73 -1.17
C LEU A 114 9.32 2.92 -2.67
N GLU A 115 9.93 2.10 -3.53
CA GLU A 115 9.71 2.15 -4.98
C GLU A 115 8.26 1.86 -5.36
N ALA A 116 7.65 0.86 -4.72
CA ALA A 116 6.24 0.55 -4.92
C ALA A 116 5.35 1.74 -4.51
N ALA A 117 5.61 2.34 -3.35
CA ALA A 117 4.87 3.50 -2.85
C ALA A 117 4.99 4.70 -3.79
N MET A 118 6.18 4.98 -4.31
CA MET A 118 6.41 6.03 -5.30
C MET A 118 5.62 5.80 -6.60
N LYS A 119 5.56 4.57 -7.10
CA LYS A 119 4.75 4.24 -8.29
C LYS A 119 3.25 4.37 -8.01
N THR A 120 2.79 3.90 -6.85
CA THR A 120 1.38 3.95 -6.49
C THR A 120 0.92 5.39 -6.29
N VAL A 121 1.70 6.24 -5.61
CA VAL A 121 1.32 7.64 -5.38
C VAL A 121 1.26 8.43 -6.69
N GLN A 122 2.20 8.20 -7.61
CA GLN A 122 2.16 8.83 -8.94
C GLN A 122 0.88 8.43 -9.67
N SER A 123 0.58 7.13 -9.74
CA SER A 123 -0.61 6.66 -10.42
C SER A 123 -1.91 7.16 -9.76
N CYS A 124 -2.01 7.14 -8.43
CA CYS A 124 -3.19 7.66 -7.72
C CYS A 124 -3.40 9.16 -7.98
N THR A 125 -2.31 9.93 -8.00
CA THR A 125 -2.33 11.37 -8.23
C THR A 125 -2.80 11.71 -9.64
N GLU A 126 -2.27 11.01 -10.65
CA GLU A 126 -2.69 11.15 -12.06
C GLU A 126 -4.18 10.88 -12.26
N HIS A 127 -4.77 10.01 -11.44
CA HIS A 127 -6.20 9.65 -11.51
C HIS A 127 -7.07 10.42 -10.51
N GLY A 128 -6.54 11.49 -9.88
CA GLY A 128 -7.31 12.37 -9.00
C GLY A 128 -7.64 11.81 -7.62
N LEU A 129 -7.01 10.71 -7.20
CA LEU A 129 -7.20 10.09 -5.88
C LEU A 129 -6.35 10.78 -4.81
N ILE A 130 -6.58 12.09 -4.61
CA ILE A 130 -5.71 12.97 -3.82
C ILE A 130 -5.54 12.51 -2.37
N GLU A 131 -6.64 12.17 -1.67
CA GLU A 131 -6.58 11.70 -0.28
C GLU A 131 -5.76 10.41 -0.14
N LEU A 132 -5.93 9.49 -1.08
CA LEU A 132 -5.17 8.24 -1.11
C LEU A 132 -3.68 8.51 -1.38
N SER A 133 -3.39 9.40 -2.32
CA SER A 133 -2.02 9.85 -2.59
C SER A 133 -1.37 10.49 -1.37
N GLN A 134 -2.10 11.28 -0.58
CA GLN A 134 -1.60 11.86 0.66
C GLN A 134 -1.24 10.79 1.70
N LYS A 135 -2.02 9.73 1.84
CA LYS A 135 -1.68 8.62 2.75
C LYS A 135 -0.45 7.85 2.29
N ILE A 136 -0.33 7.62 0.98
CA ILE A 136 0.82 6.88 0.43
C ILE A 136 2.11 7.72 0.55
N ILE A 137 2.03 9.05 0.35
CA ILE A 137 3.22 9.89 0.44
C ILE A 137 3.77 9.99 1.87
N GLU A 138 2.94 9.75 2.90
CA GLU A 138 3.41 9.60 4.29
C GLU A 138 4.25 8.33 4.48
N ILE A 139 3.86 7.20 3.87
CA ILE A 139 4.68 5.97 3.87
C ILE A 139 6.03 6.24 3.22
N VAL A 140 6.02 6.93 2.07
CA VAL A 140 7.25 7.33 1.37
C VAL A 140 8.15 8.14 2.30
N ALA A 141 7.61 9.13 3.01
CA ALA A 141 8.39 9.96 3.94
C ALA A 141 9.03 9.13 5.06
N VAL A 142 8.25 8.25 5.72
CA VAL A 142 8.73 7.39 6.80
C VAL A 142 9.82 6.44 6.32
N ARG A 143 9.65 5.86 5.13
CA ARG A 143 10.61 4.92 4.55
C ARG A 143 11.90 5.61 4.11
N LEU A 144 11.80 6.81 3.53
CA LEU A 144 12.97 7.63 3.17
C LEU A 144 13.80 7.99 4.39
N ASP A 145 13.17 8.51 5.47
CA ASP A 145 13.87 8.87 6.71
C ASP A 145 14.62 7.67 7.32
N ARG A 146 13.99 6.48 7.32
CA ARG A 146 14.62 5.25 7.82
C ARG A 146 15.78 4.79 6.95
N LEU A 147 15.65 4.89 5.63
CA LEU A 147 16.69 4.45 4.69
C LEU A 147 17.90 5.37 4.75
N ASP A 148 17.69 6.69 4.77
CA ASP A 148 18.73 7.72 4.85
C ASP A 148 19.60 7.55 6.11
N ARG A 149 18.97 7.21 7.24
CA ARG A 149 19.68 6.91 8.51
C ARG A 149 20.50 5.62 8.49
N SER A 150 20.23 4.72 7.55
CA SER A 150 20.83 3.38 7.51
C SER A 150 21.79 3.14 6.35
N THR A 151 22.04 4.15 5.51
CA THR A 151 22.64 3.90 4.19
C THR A 151 24.16 3.80 4.21
N ASP A 152 24.67 2.72 3.60
CA ASP A 152 26.03 2.64 3.05
C ASP A 152 26.14 3.45 1.74
N SER A 153 27.35 3.77 1.30
CA SER A 153 27.59 4.71 0.18
C SER A 153 26.96 4.32 -1.17
N SER A 154 26.67 3.04 -1.40
CA SER A 154 26.15 2.50 -2.66
C SER A 154 24.70 2.93 -2.99
N ASP A 155 23.85 3.14 -1.99
CA ASP A 155 22.42 3.36 -2.22
C ASP A 155 22.02 4.85 -2.22
N LYS A 156 22.99 5.75 -2.00
CA LYS A 156 22.76 7.21 -1.91
C LYS A 156 22.12 7.81 -3.16
N ALA A 157 22.50 7.35 -4.35
CA ALA A 157 21.94 7.87 -5.60
C ALA A 157 20.44 7.54 -5.73
N GLN A 158 20.03 6.33 -5.34
CA GLN A 158 18.64 5.89 -5.39
C GLN A 158 17.79 6.62 -4.34
N ILE A 159 18.31 6.78 -3.12
CA ILE A 159 17.64 7.57 -2.07
C ILE A 159 17.47 9.03 -2.50
N THR A 160 18.49 9.61 -3.13
CA THR A 160 18.42 10.99 -3.65
C THR A 160 17.32 11.12 -4.71
N SER A 161 17.28 10.20 -5.67
CA SER A 161 16.23 10.18 -6.71
C SER A 161 14.83 10.05 -6.11
N ALA A 162 14.65 9.12 -5.16
CA ALA A 162 13.37 8.93 -4.47
C ALA A 162 12.96 10.16 -3.64
N THR A 163 13.93 10.84 -3.03
CA THR A 163 13.71 12.10 -2.27
C THR A 163 13.23 13.23 -3.18
N VAL A 164 13.83 13.39 -4.35
CA VAL A 164 13.36 14.36 -5.35
C VAL A 164 11.93 14.05 -5.78
N GLY A 165 11.65 12.78 -6.11
CA GLY A 165 10.31 12.34 -6.46
C GLY A 165 9.29 12.60 -5.35
N TYR A 166 9.65 12.35 -4.09
CA TYR A 166 8.82 12.67 -2.94
C TYR A 166 8.42 14.15 -2.89
N TYR A 167 9.40 15.05 -2.99
CA TYR A 167 9.11 16.49 -2.94
C TYR A 167 8.28 16.97 -4.13
N MET A 168 8.52 16.45 -5.34
CA MET A 168 7.69 16.77 -6.51
C MET A 168 6.21 16.42 -6.27
N VAL A 169 5.94 15.22 -5.76
CA VAL A 169 4.58 14.77 -5.47
C VAL A 169 3.97 15.58 -4.33
N ARG A 170 4.72 15.86 -3.26
CA ARG A 170 4.23 16.67 -2.13
C ARG A 170 3.84 18.09 -2.54
N VAL A 171 4.62 18.73 -3.39
CA VAL A 171 4.29 20.06 -3.93
C VAL A 171 3.01 20.00 -4.75
N HIS A 172 2.88 18.97 -5.61
CA HIS A 172 1.68 18.79 -6.43
C HIS A 172 0.41 18.53 -5.60
N LEU A 173 0.53 17.85 -4.47
CA LEU A 173 -0.58 17.62 -3.54
C LEU A 173 -0.89 18.84 -2.63
N GLY A 174 -0.19 19.97 -2.78
CA GLY A 174 -0.52 21.26 -2.15
C GLY A 174 0.17 21.57 -0.82
N GLY A 175 1.48 21.33 -0.67
CA GLY A 175 2.18 21.55 0.62
C GLY A 175 2.24 23.00 1.14
N PRO A 176 2.62 23.25 2.43
CA PRO A 176 2.94 22.33 3.54
C PRO A 176 2.00 22.46 4.78
N ILE A 177 2.22 21.59 5.79
CA ILE A 177 2.03 21.91 7.23
C ILE A 177 3.42 22.28 7.77
#